data_AF-A0A1D1VGV7-F1
#
_entry.id   AF-A0A1D1VGV7-F1
#
_cell.length_a   1.000
_cell.length_b   1.000
_cell.length_c   1.000
_cell.angle_alpha   90.00
_cell.angle_beta   90.00
_cell.angle_gamma   90.00
#
_symmetry.space_group_name_H-M   'P 1'
#
loop_
_entity.id
_entity.type
_entity.pdbx_description
1 polymer ?
#
loop_
_entity_poly.entity_id
_entity_poly.type
_entity_poly.pdbx_seq_one_letter_code
_entity_poly.pdbx_strand_id
1 'polypeptide(L)'
;MLAKNREDFQKIHDILVSYQEADGRVISGPFVKLPTRKELPDYYQVITKPMDLWRIEKNIHEDRYKNMEAFENDVKLMCANAQEYNMEGSMIYQDSEVLSMVFKECKRQLANGEKDIFIEPGQFTMGPPTYVPPPDEDGDDEEGTSDEDDDSS
;
A
#
# COMPACT_ATOMS: atom_id res chain seq x y z
N MET A 1 -29.75 7.76 -10.26
CA MET A 1 -28.44 7.25 -10.72
C MET A 1 -27.29 7.80 -9.88
N LEU A 2 -27.19 9.12 -9.63
CA LEU A 2 -26.12 9.68 -8.78
C LEU A 2 -26.13 9.20 -7.31
N ALA A 3 -27.30 9.12 -6.67
CA ALA A 3 -27.40 8.64 -5.29
C ALA A 3 -26.90 7.19 -5.11
N LYS A 4 -27.24 6.31 -6.06
CA LYS A 4 -26.77 4.91 -6.06
C LYS A 4 -25.24 4.83 -6.18
N ASN A 5 -24.64 5.66 -7.04
CA ASN A 5 -23.19 5.70 -7.17
C ASN A 5 -22.51 6.13 -5.85
N ARG A 6 -23.10 7.10 -5.12
CA ARG A 6 -22.56 7.52 -3.82
C ARG A 6 -22.58 6.40 -2.79
N GLU A 7 -23.70 5.67 -2.69
CA GLU A 7 -23.83 4.52 -1.78
C GLU A 7 -22.78 3.45 -2.11
N ASP A 8 -22.59 3.15 -3.40
CA ASP A 8 -21.58 2.19 -3.86
C ASP A 8 -20.15 2.65 -3.51
N PHE A 9 -19.83 3.95 -3.66
CA PHE A 9 -18.52 4.49 -3.27
C PHE A 9 -18.31 4.41 -1.76
N GLN A 10 -19.33 4.76 -0.98
CA GLN A 10 -19.24 4.73 0.48
C GLN A 10 -19.03 3.31 0.99
N LYS A 11 -19.75 2.32 0.44
CA LYS A 11 -19.55 0.90 0.78
C LYS A 11 -18.12 0.45 0.54
N ILE A 12 -17.55 0.76 -0.62
CA ILE A 12 -16.16 0.40 -0.93
C ILE A 12 -15.20 1.09 0.06
N HIS A 13 -15.42 2.38 0.34
CA HIS A 13 -14.58 3.13 1.28
C HIS A 13 -14.61 2.52 2.68
N ASP A 14 -15.80 2.20 3.20
CA ASP A 14 -15.96 1.60 4.53
C ASP A 14 -15.24 0.25 4.63
N ILE A 15 -15.30 -0.57 3.57
CA ILE A 15 -14.59 -1.85 3.49
C ILE A 15 -13.07 -1.61 3.48
N LEU A 16 -12.58 -0.67 2.68
CA LEU A 16 -11.14 -0.35 2.65
C LEU A 16 -10.62 0.15 4.00
N VAL A 17 -11.41 0.96 4.71
CA VAL A 17 -11.05 1.47 6.03
C VAL A 17 -11.03 0.36 7.08
N SER A 18 -11.93 -0.60 7.00
CA SER A 18 -12.09 -1.65 8.02
C SER A 18 -11.45 -2.99 7.69
N TYR A 19 -10.89 -3.15 6.49
CA TYR A 19 -10.28 -4.41 6.04
C TYR A 19 -9.16 -4.86 6.97
N GLN A 20 -9.21 -6.14 7.31
CA GLN A 20 -8.28 -6.81 8.22
C GLN A 20 -7.54 -7.92 7.48
N GLU A 21 -6.28 -8.10 7.83
CA GLU A 21 -5.53 -9.30 7.52
C GLU A 21 -6.00 -10.50 8.35
N ALA A 22 -5.49 -11.69 8.02
CA ALA A 22 -5.84 -12.93 8.72
C ALA A 22 -5.55 -12.90 10.23
N ASP A 23 -4.59 -12.08 10.65
CA ASP A 23 -4.21 -11.87 12.06
C ASP A 23 -5.07 -10.80 12.77
N GLY A 24 -6.03 -10.18 12.08
CA GLY A 24 -6.88 -9.11 12.60
C GLY A 24 -6.27 -7.71 12.49
N ARG A 25 -5.07 -7.56 11.89
CA ARG A 25 -4.43 -6.25 11.68
C ARG A 25 -5.22 -5.45 10.65
N VAL A 26 -5.70 -4.27 11.04
CA VAL A 26 -6.30 -3.31 10.11
C VAL A 26 -5.19 -2.61 9.34
N ILE A 27 -5.13 -2.82 8.03
CA ILE A 27 -4.01 -2.36 7.18
C ILE A 27 -4.17 -0.93 6.69
N SER A 28 -5.37 -0.36 6.83
CA SER A 28 -5.71 0.97 6.32
C SER A 28 -5.09 2.11 7.12
N GLY A 29 -4.61 1.86 8.35
CA GLY A 29 -4.20 2.88 9.30
C GLY A 29 -3.31 4.00 8.72
N PRO A 30 -2.18 3.67 8.07
CA PRO A 30 -1.30 4.67 7.43
C PRO A 30 -1.95 5.44 6.26
N PHE A 31 -3.00 4.90 5.66
CA PHE A 31 -3.72 5.47 4.51
C PHE A 31 -4.93 6.30 4.91
N VAL A 32 -5.34 6.25 6.19
CA VAL A 32 -6.53 6.98 6.67
C VAL A 32 -6.34 8.49 6.51
N LYS A 33 -5.22 9.02 6.99
CA LYS A 33 -4.93 10.44 6.96
C LYS A 33 -3.43 10.69 6.90
N LEU A 34 -2.99 11.43 5.89
CA LEU A 34 -1.58 11.80 5.77
C LEU A 34 -1.16 12.76 6.89
N PRO A 35 0.08 12.64 7.40
CA PRO A 35 0.70 13.67 8.21
C PRO A 35 0.73 15.00 7.45
N THR A 36 0.67 16.12 8.16
CA THR A 36 0.73 17.44 7.52
C THR A 36 2.10 17.72 6.90
N ARG A 37 2.18 18.71 6.00
CA ARG A 37 3.46 19.19 5.42
C ARG A 37 4.51 19.60 6.45
N LYS A 38 4.09 19.97 7.66
CA LYS A 38 4.99 20.31 8.77
C LYS A 38 5.55 19.06 9.44
N GLU A 39 4.75 18.00 9.52
CA GLU A 39 5.10 16.74 10.19
C GLU A 39 5.94 15.83 9.29
N LEU A 40 5.71 15.85 7.97
CA LEU A 40 6.41 14.99 7.01
C LEU A 40 6.80 15.76 5.73
N PRO A 41 7.70 16.76 5.81
CA PRO A 41 7.98 17.69 4.72
C PRO A 41 8.61 17.04 3.47
N ASP A 42 9.40 15.99 3.64
CA ASP A 42 10.06 15.21 2.60
C ASP A 42 9.07 14.43 1.73
N TYR A 43 8.02 13.85 2.32
CA TYR A 43 6.92 13.23 1.56
C TYR A 43 6.34 14.18 0.54
N TYR A 44 6.11 15.44 0.92
CA TYR A 44 5.51 16.44 0.06
C TYR A 44 6.50 17.11 -0.92
N GLN A 45 7.79 16.76 -0.86
CA GLN A 45 8.77 17.11 -1.90
C GLN A 45 8.77 16.08 -3.03
N VAL A 46 8.55 14.80 -2.68
CA VAL A 46 8.49 13.68 -3.64
C VAL A 46 7.08 13.57 -4.25
N ILE A 47 6.06 13.52 -3.40
CA ILE A 47 4.68 13.27 -3.81
C ILE A 47 3.96 14.57 -4.20
N THR A 48 3.66 14.70 -5.49
CA THR A 48 3.08 15.90 -6.09
C THR A 48 1.57 16.04 -5.87
N LYS A 49 0.85 14.91 -5.75
CA LYS A 49 -0.61 14.87 -5.55
C LYS A 49 -0.97 13.97 -4.36
N PRO A 50 -0.83 14.48 -3.13
CA PRO A 50 -1.19 13.75 -1.92
C PRO A 50 -2.66 13.31 -1.94
N MET A 51 -2.91 12.06 -1.52
CA MET A 51 -4.25 11.48 -1.42
C MET A 51 -4.29 10.51 -0.23
N ASP A 52 -5.39 10.51 0.52
CA ASP A 52 -5.68 9.61 1.64
C ASP A 52 -7.17 9.27 1.69
N LEU A 53 -7.53 8.25 2.49
CA LEU A 53 -8.92 7.79 2.60
C LEU A 53 -9.83 8.88 3.20
N TRP A 54 -9.33 9.76 4.06
CA TRP A 54 -10.09 10.89 4.58
C TRP A 54 -10.47 11.88 3.45
N ARG A 55 -9.54 12.19 2.55
CA ARG A 55 -9.78 13.07 1.41
C ARG A 55 -10.73 12.41 0.41
N ILE A 56 -10.60 11.10 0.19
CA ILE A 56 -11.51 10.32 -0.64
C ILE A 56 -12.93 10.35 -0.06
N GLU A 57 -13.11 10.10 1.24
CA GLU A 57 -14.41 10.19 1.92
C GLU A 57 -15.04 11.58 1.75
N LYS A 58 -14.24 12.63 1.96
CA LYS A 58 -14.68 14.01 1.75
C LYS A 58 -15.15 14.24 0.31
N ASN A 59 -14.43 13.71 -0.68
CA ASN A 59 -14.80 13.81 -2.09
C ASN A 59 -16.10 13.03 -2.42
N ILE A 60 -16.38 11.90 -1.75
CA ILE A 60 -17.67 11.19 -1.83
C ILE A 60 -18.80 12.08 -1.30
N HIS A 61 -18.62 12.66 -0.11
CA HIS A 61 -19.63 13.52 0.51
C HIS A 61 -19.90 14.81 -0.27
N GLU A 62 -18.88 15.38 -0.91
CA GLU A 62 -18.95 16.58 -1.75
C GLU A 62 -19.38 16.31 -3.21
N ASP A 63 -19.85 15.10 -3.56
CA ASP A 63 -20.28 14.71 -4.92
C ASP A 63 -19.21 14.93 -6.00
N ARG A 64 -17.93 14.78 -5.64
CA ARG A 64 -16.82 15.05 -6.58
C ARG A 64 -16.66 13.94 -7.62
N TYR A 65 -17.12 12.73 -7.32
CA TYR A 65 -17.01 11.58 -8.20
C TYR A 65 -18.24 11.44 -9.09
N LYS A 66 -18.05 11.63 -10.40
CA LYS A 66 -19.12 11.48 -11.40
C LYS A 66 -19.47 10.03 -11.70
N ASN A 67 -18.49 9.13 -11.54
CA ASN A 67 -18.59 7.72 -11.86
C ASN A 67 -17.55 6.91 -11.06
N MET A 68 -17.64 5.58 -11.15
CA MET A 68 -16.72 4.65 -10.47
C MET A 68 -15.27 4.81 -10.90
N GLU A 69 -15.02 5.19 -12.15
CA GLU A 69 -13.66 5.41 -12.66
C GLU A 69 -12.97 6.60 -11.98
N ALA A 70 -13.69 7.70 -11.76
CA ALA A 70 -13.15 8.86 -11.05
C ALA A 70 -12.79 8.54 -9.60
N PHE A 71 -13.61 7.74 -8.91
CA PHE A 71 -13.33 7.25 -7.56
C PHE A 71 -12.14 6.28 -7.55
N GLU A 72 -12.11 5.32 -8.47
CA GLU A 72 -10.99 4.37 -8.64
C GLU A 72 -9.65 5.07 -8.86
N ASN A 73 -9.64 6.16 -9.63
CA ASN A 73 -8.42 6.91 -9.89
C ASN A 73 -7.81 7.52 -8.63
N ASP A 74 -8.61 7.99 -7.68
CA ASP A 74 -8.10 8.52 -6.41
C ASP A 74 -7.61 7.39 -5.48
N VAL A 75 -8.29 6.24 -5.45
CA VAL A 75 -7.81 5.05 -4.72
C VAL A 75 -6.48 4.56 -5.30
N LYS A 76 -6.36 4.48 -6.64
CA LYS A 76 -5.10 4.12 -7.31
C LYS A 76 -3.99 5.14 -7.02
N LEU A 77 -4.32 6.44 -7.03
CA LEU A 77 -3.36 7.49 -6.72
C LEU A 77 -2.84 7.35 -5.29
N MET A 78 -3.71 7.08 -4.32
CA MET A 78 -3.30 6.82 -2.93
C MET A 78 -2.33 5.65 -2.83
N CYS A 79 -2.63 4.50 -3.44
CA CYS A 79 -1.73 3.34 -3.47
C CYS A 79 -0.41 3.67 -4.18
N ALA A 80 -0.46 4.31 -5.35
CA ALA A 80 0.73 4.67 -6.12
C ALA A 80 1.65 5.64 -5.35
N ASN A 81 1.08 6.64 -4.66
CA ASN A 81 1.86 7.54 -3.81
C ASN A 81 2.56 6.78 -2.67
N ALA A 82 1.89 5.79 -2.07
CA ALA A 82 2.52 4.96 -1.05
C ALA A 82 3.65 4.12 -1.64
N GLN A 83 3.48 3.56 -2.84
CA GLN A 83 4.51 2.77 -3.52
C GLN A 83 5.69 3.61 -4.01
N GLU A 84 5.47 4.87 -4.35
CA GLU A 84 6.53 5.77 -4.80
C GLU A 84 7.36 6.32 -3.64
N TYR A 85 6.73 6.59 -2.49
CA TYR A 85 7.45 7.10 -1.33
C TYR A 85 8.07 6.00 -0.45
N ASN A 86 7.41 4.85 -0.32
CA ASN A 86 7.87 3.77 0.55
C ASN A 86 8.68 2.73 -0.24
N MET A 87 9.68 2.14 0.41
CA MET A 87 10.51 1.10 -0.18
C MET A 87 9.69 -0.12 -0.59
N GLU A 88 10.00 -0.69 -1.76
CA GLU A 88 9.42 -1.96 -2.22
C GLU A 88 9.66 -3.06 -1.17
N GLY A 89 8.64 -3.86 -0.89
CA GLY A 89 8.68 -4.88 0.17
C GLY A 89 8.48 -4.34 1.60
N SER A 90 8.44 -3.03 1.82
CA SER A 90 8.00 -2.49 3.11
C SER A 90 6.53 -2.82 3.37
N MET A 91 6.14 -2.87 4.66
CA MET A 91 4.76 -3.20 5.04
C MET A 91 3.73 -2.23 4.42
N ILE A 92 4.01 -0.93 4.39
CA ILE A 92 3.10 0.06 3.77
C ILE A 92 3.01 -0.15 2.26
N TYR A 93 4.12 -0.49 1.60
CA TYR A 93 4.10 -0.83 0.18
C TYR A 93 3.19 -2.03 -0.07
N GLN A 94 3.37 -3.13 0.67
CA GLN A 94 2.57 -4.34 0.53
C GLN A 94 1.09 -4.12 0.87
N ASP A 95 0.81 -3.40 1.97
CA ASP A 95 -0.55 -3.05 2.37
C ASP A 95 -1.26 -2.23 1.28
N SER A 96 -0.54 -1.37 0.54
CA SER A 96 -1.10 -0.62 -0.59
C SER A 96 -1.54 -1.53 -1.75
N GLU A 97 -0.82 -2.63 -1.99
CA GLU A 97 -1.18 -3.61 -3.02
C GLU A 97 -2.39 -4.42 -2.60
N VAL A 98 -2.44 -4.84 -1.33
CA VAL A 98 -3.59 -5.54 -0.74
C VAL A 98 -4.85 -4.67 -0.82
N LEU A 99 -4.78 -3.39 -0.41
CA LEU A 99 -5.92 -2.47 -0.54
C LEU A 99 -6.37 -2.28 -2.00
N SER A 100 -5.44 -2.26 -2.95
CA SER A 100 -5.77 -2.23 -4.39
C SER A 100 -6.51 -3.49 -4.85
N MET A 101 -6.16 -4.67 -4.32
CA MET A 101 -6.86 -5.92 -4.59
C MET A 101 -8.26 -5.96 -3.96
N VAL A 102 -8.37 -5.54 -2.70
CA VAL A 102 -9.67 -5.39 -1.99
C VAL A 102 -10.61 -4.48 -2.77
N PHE A 103 -10.12 -3.32 -3.24
CA PHE A 103 -10.90 -2.40 -4.06
C PHE A 103 -11.43 -3.07 -5.34
N LYS A 104 -10.55 -3.75 -6.09
CA LYS A 104 -10.91 -4.42 -7.35
C LYS A 104 -12.01 -5.46 -7.13
N GLU A 105 -11.91 -6.21 -6.04
CA GLU A 105 -12.89 -7.24 -5.69
C GLU A 105 -14.23 -6.63 -5.27
N CYS A 106 -14.24 -5.58 -4.45
CA CYS A 106 -15.47 -4.85 -4.12
C CYS A 106 -16.17 -4.31 -5.37
N LYS A 107 -15.40 -3.70 -6.28
CA LYS A 107 -15.89 -3.18 -7.56
C LYS A 107 -16.47 -4.30 -8.43
N ARG A 108 -15.84 -5.48 -8.45
CA ARG A 108 -16.31 -6.66 -9.19
C ARG A 108 -17.66 -7.15 -8.65
N GLN A 109 -17.78 -7.32 -7.34
CA GLN A 109 -19.03 -7.77 -6.70
C GLN A 109 -20.18 -6.78 -6.97
N LEU A 110 -19.93 -5.46 -6.85
CA LEU A 110 -20.93 -4.44 -7.18
C LEU A 110 -21.35 -4.46 -8.67
N ALA A 111 -20.39 -4.65 -9.58
CA ALA A 111 -20.67 -4.77 -11.00
C ALA A 111 -21.55 -5.99 -11.34
N ASN A 112 -21.44 -7.06 -10.54
CA ASN A 112 -22.30 -8.24 -10.61
C ASN A 112 -23.69 -8.04 -9.99
N GLY A 113 -23.96 -6.88 -9.37
CA GLY A 113 -25.22 -6.57 -8.72
C GLY A 113 -25.36 -7.12 -7.30
N GLU A 114 -24.26 -7.56 -6.68
CA GLU A 114 -24.22 -7.98 -5.29
C GLU A 114 -24.49 -6.78 -4.38
N LYS A 115 -25.41 -6.93 -3.41
CA LYS A 115 -25.82 -5.82 -2.52
C LYS A 115 -24.99 -5.74 -1.24
N ASP A 116 -24.61 -6.91 -0.75
CA ASP A 116 -23.85 -7.12 0.48
C ASP A 116 -22.44 -7.53 0.07
N ILE A 117 -21.57 -6.53 -0.06
CA ILE A 117 -20.18 -6.73 -0.44
C ILE A 117 -19.42 -7.22 0.78
N PHE A 118 -18.73 -8.34 0.62
CA PHE A 118 -17.96 -8.92 1.70
C PHE A 118 -16.63 -9.43 1.15
N ILE A 119 -15.57 -9.08 1.88
CA ILE A 119 -14.20 -9.50 1.60
C ILE A 119 -13.73 -10.18 2.87
N GLU A 120 -13.35 -11.45 2.75
CA GLU A 120 -12.87 -12.23 3.89
C GLU A 120 -11.56 -11.63 4.42
N PRO A 121 -11.34 -11.57 5.75
CA PRO A 121 -10.07 -11.12 6.30
C PRO A 121 -8.90 -11.96 5.77
N GLY A 122 -7.83 -11.30 5.33
CA GLY A 122 -6.68 -11.97 4.72
C GLY A 122 -7.01 -12.74 3.43
N GLN A 123 -8.13 -12.44 2.76
CA GLN A 123 -8.42 -13.00 1.43
C GLN A 123 -7.30 -12.70 0.44
N PHE A 124 -6.70 -11.53 0.58
CA PHE A 124 -5.52 -11.11 -0.15
C PHE A 124 -4.37 -10.99 0.84
N THR A 125 -3.30 -11.75 0.63
CA THR A 125 -2.06 -11.63 1.39
C THR A 125 -0.91 -11.48 0.41
N MET A 126 -0.08 -10.46 0.58
CA MET A 126 1.30 -10.56 0.11
C MET A 126 2.01 -11.38 1.19
N GLY A 127 2.65 -12.50 0.81
CA GLY A 127 3.41 -13.31 1.77
C GLY A 127 4.42 -12.46 2.56
N PRO A 128 5.02 -12.99 3.64
CA PRO A 128 5.96 -12.22 4.45
C PRO A 128 6.99 -11.53 3.54
N PRO A 129 7.33 -10.25 3.79
CA PRO A 129 8.39 -9.57 3.06
C PRO A 129 9.58 -10.52 2.98
N THR A 130 10.02 -10.85 1.77
CA THR A 130 11.28 -11.57 1.61
C THR A 130 12.34 -10.64 2.16
N TYR A 131 12.74 -10.85 3.41
CA TYR A 131 13.88 -10.18 4.00
C TYR A 131 15.07 -10.50 3.10
N VAL A 132 15.49 -9.50 2.32
CA VAL A 132 16.77 -9.53 1.64
C VAL A 132 17.75 -9.09 2.72
N PRO A 133 18.55 -10.00 3.33
CA PRO A 133 19.62 -9.56 4.21
C PRO A 133 20.48 -8.54 3.45
N PRO A 134 21.01 -7.50 4.13
CA PRO A 134 21.98 -6.62 3.50
C PRO A 134 23.10 -7.49 2.90
N PRO A 135 23.61 -7.16 1.69
CA PRO A 135 24.77 -7.86 1.16
C PRO A 135 25.86 -7.76 2.22
N ASP A 136 26.43 -8.91 2.60
CA ASP A 136 27.41 -9.01 3.68
C ASP A 136 28.45 -7.88 3.54
N GLU A 137 28.46 -6.95 4.49
CA GLU A 137 29.47 -5.88 4.55
C GLU A 137 30.83 -6.55 4.83
N ASP A 138 31.72 -6.44 3.85
CA ASP A 138 33.18 -6.49 3.95
C ASP A 138 33.77 -7.49 4.95
N GLY A 139 34.01 -8.71 4.46
CA GLY A 139 35.06 -9.57 4.99
C GLY A 139 36.42 -8.99 4.63
N ASP A 140 36.83 -7.96 5.36
CA ASP A 140 38.21 -7.51 5.47
C ASP A 140 38.93 -8.53 6.38
N ASP A 141 39.76 -9.40 5.80
CA ASP A 141 40.69 -10.25 6.56
C ASP A 141 41.98 -10.45 5.74
N GLU A 142 42.86 -9.48 5.95
CA GLU A 142 44.32 -9.53 6.12
C GLU A 142 45.20 -10.36 5.16
N GLU A 143 46.14 -9.62 4.55
CA GLU A 143 47.38 -10.12 3.96
C GLU A 143 48.18 -10.98 4.95
N GLY A 144 48.29 -12.28 4.67
CA GLY A 144 49.27 -13.17 5.28
C GLY A 144 50.40 -13.47 4.31
N THR A 145 51.44 -12.64 4.31
CA THR A 145 52.74 -12.99 3.73
C THR A 145 53.42 -14.04 4.62
N SER A 146 53.85 -15.16 4.07
CA SER A 146 54.97 -15.90 4.63
C SER A 146 55.74 -16.57 3.51
N ASP A 147 56.82 -15.91 3.12
CA ASP A 147 58.01 -16.55 2.56
C ASP A 147 58.48 -17.63 3.54
N GLU A 148 58.62 -18.88 3.07
CA GLU A 148 59.65 -19.78 3.60
C GLU A 148 60.30 -20.50 2.42
N ASP A 149 61.58 -20.19 2.26
CA ASP A 149 62.57 -20.91 1.49
C ASP A 149 62.70 -22.38 1.94
N ASP A 150 63.23 -23.21 1.05
CA ASP A 150 64.37 -24.12 1.30
C ASP A 150 64.21 -25.60 0.86
N ASP A 151 65.13 -25.92 -0.05
CA ASP A 151 65.94 -27.12 -0.30
C ASP A 151 65.42 -28.43 -0.94
N SER A 152 66.09 -28.69 -2.08
CA SER A 152 66.62 -29.93 -2.68
C SER A 152 66.06 -31.31 -2.29
N SER A 153 65.71 -32.08 -3.34
CA SER A 153 66.52 -33.19 -3.87
C SER A 153 66.05 -33.62 -5.26
#